data_AF-A0A7S2WQG9-F1
#
_entry.id   AF-A0A7S2WQG9-F1
#
_cell.length_a   1.000
_cell.length_b   1.000
_cell.length_c   1.000
_cell.angle_alpha   90.00
_cell.angle_beta   90.00
_cell.angle_gamma   90.00
#
_symmetry.space_group_name_H-M   'P 1'
#
loop_
_entity.id
_entity.type
_entity.pdbx_description
1 polymer ?
#
loop_
_entity_poly.entity_id
_entity_poly.type
_entity_poly.pdbx_seq_one_letter_code
_entity_poly.pdbx_strand_id
1 'polypeptide(L)'
;INKENVGNQRVAFGRTAEESLRNESKLGLTKIMRHPRYWYSIKSDMTFSLDSGLNYTYRPTSEDTHAIIDSGTQELVLPSAMRNAITPTSILTIKMDGVEPLRFDVAKIGFMNIEFYDQPTLGFPVFWTYDILFHMRNSRLGFYKRAL
;
A
#
# COMPACT_ATOMS: atom_id res chain seq x y z
N ILE A 1 3.14 16.98 25.30
CA ILE A 1 3.26 16.20 24.04
C ILE A 1 4.48 15.31 24.20
N ASN A 2 4.29 14.02 24.49
CA ASN A 2 5.39 13.06 24.59
C ASN A 2 6.07 12.92 23.22
N LYS A 3 7.38 13.18 23.17
CA LYS A 3 8.24 13.14 21.97
C LYS A 3 9.06 11.84 21.90
N GLU A 4 8.55 10.74 22.43
CA GLU A 4 9.25 9.46 22.45
C GLU A 4 8.54 8.47 21.52
N ASN A 5 9.29 7.92 20.58
CA ASN A 5 8.89 7.04 19.47
C ASN A 5 8.25 7.67 18.23
N VAL A 6 8.95 8.63 17.62
CA VAL A 6 8.91 8.74 16.15
C VAL A 6 9.98 7.81 15.60
N GLY A 7 9.68 6.51 15.54
CA GLY A 7 10.54 5.56 14.83
C GLY A 7 10.87 6.15 13.46
N ASN A 8 12.16 6.23 13.12
CA ASN A 8 12.62 6.83 11.87
C ASN A 8 11.83 6.23 10.71
N GLN A 9 10.91 7.01 10.12
CA GLN A 9 10.18 6.57 8.94
C GLN A 9 11.21 6.39 7.82
N ARG A 10 11.47 5.15 7.42
CA ARG A 10 12.45 4.83 6.39
C ARG A 10 11.72 4.59 5.08
N VAL A 11 12.04 5.38 4.07
CA VAL A 11 11.72 5.07 2.68
C VAL A 11 13.05 4.70 2.04
N ALA A 12 13.26 3.42 1.76
CA ALA A 12 14.61 2.90 1.60
C ALA A 12 14.82 2.26 0.23
N PHE A 13 15.75 2.83 -0.53
CA PHE A 13 16.18 2.38 -1.84
C PHE A 13 17.68 2.04 -1.80
N GLY A 14 18.07 0.91 -2.41
CA GLY A 14 19.47 0.46 -2.51
C GLY A 14 19.86 -0.67 -1.55
N ARG A 15 21.09 -1.17 -1.66
CA ARG A 15 21.55 -2.36 -0.93
C ARG A 15 21.53 -2.20 0.59
N THR A 16 21.86 -1.01 1.10
CA THR A 16 21.84 -0.68 2.52
C THR A 16 20.42 -0.71 3.12
N ALA A 17 19.41 -0.36 2.31
CA ALA A 17 18.00 -0.48 2.68
C ALA A 17 17.60 -1.96 2.84
N GLU A 18 17.96 -2.79 1.86
CA GLU A 18 17.70 -4.22 1.88
C GLU A 18 18.37 -4.89 3.09
N GLU A 19 19.63 -4.55 3.39
CA GLU A 19 20.35 -5.04 4.56
C GLU A 19 19.71 -4.60 5.88
N SER A 20 19.16 -3.39 5.95
CA SER A 20 18.45 -2.87 7.12
C SER A 20 17.11 -3.58 7.35
N LEU A 21 16.42 -4.01 6.29
CA LEU A 21 15.14 -4.71 6.34
C LEU A 21 15.27 -6.24 6.53
N ARG A 22 16.49 -6.80 6.46
CA ARG A 22 16.72 -8.26 6.65
C ARG A 22 16.23 -8.79 7.99
N ASN A 23 16.25 -7.94 9.03
CA ASN A 23 15.83 -8.31 10.37
C ASN A 23 14.34 -7.98 10.63
N GLU A 24 13.65 -7.39 9.66
CA GLU A 24 12.22 -7.08 9.79
C GLU A 24 11.35 -8.25 9.32
N SER A 25 10.13 -8.34 9.88
CA SER A 25 9.16 -9.37 9.48
C SER A 25 8.61 -9.05 8.09
N LYS A 26 9.22 -9.65 7.07
CA LYS A 26 8.77 -9.59 5.67
C LYS A 26 7.33 -10.09 5.54
N LEU A 27 6.46 -9.25 4.97
CA LEU A 27 5.06 -9.58 4.65
C LEU A 27 4.91 -10.26 3.30
N GLY A 28 5.84 -10.00 2.37
CA GLY A 28 5.85 -10.67 1.08
C GLY A 28 6.38 -9.82 -0.06
N LEU A 29 6.20 -10.32 -1.28
CA LEU A 29 6.64 -9.69 -2.52
C LEU A 29 5.54 -9.78 -3.57
N THR A 30 5.11 -8.64 -4.09
CA THR A 30 4.22 -8.60 -5.26
C THR A 30 4.99 -8.23 -6.53
N LYS A 31 4.44 -8.56 -7.69
CA LYS A 31 5.02 -8.20 -8.99
C LYS A 31 4.64 -6.76 -9.34
N ILE A 32 5.64 -5.98 -9.70
CA ILE A 32 5.44 -4.65 -10.27
C ILE A 32 5.90 -4.63 -11.72
N MET A 33 5.40 -3.68 -12.46
CA MET A 33 5.88 -3.39 -13.80
C MET A 33 6.00 -1.90 -14.02
N ARG A 34 6.93 -1.55 -14.90
CA ARG A 34 7.08 -0.17 -15.37
C ARG A 34 5.88 0.17 -16.24
N HIS A 35 5.27 1.31 -15.96
CA HIS A 35 4.19 1.85 -16.78
C HIS A 35 4.71 3.07 -17.56
N PRO A 36 4.19 3.40 -18.76
CA PRO A 36 4.65 4.58 -19.49
C PRO A 36 4.43 5.90 -18.74
N ARG A 37 3.39 5.96 -17.90
CA ARG A 37 2.97 7.16 -17.16
C ARG A 37 3.33 7.17 -15.67
N TYR A 38 3.70 6.02 -15.11
CA TYR A 38 3.95 5.86 -13.66
C TYR A 38 5.24 5.09 -13.45
N TRP A 39 5.94 5.39 -12.36
CA TRP A 39 7.21 4.74 -12.05
C TRP A 39 7.01 3.22 -11.90
N TYR A 40 6.02 2.81 -11.11
CA TYR A 40 5.64 1.41 -10.93
C TYR A 40 4.14 1.24 -10.80
N SER A 41 3.69 0.08 -11.25
CA SER A 41 2.29 -0.32 -11.16
C SER A 41 2.18 -1.81 -10.82
N ILE A 42 1.10 -2.18 -10.15
CA ILE A 42 0.79 -3.55 -9.74
C ILE A 42 -0.25 -4.10 -10.73
N LYS A 43 0.18 -5.06 -11.55
CA LYS A 43 -0.67 -5.79 -12.50
C LYS A 43 -1.09 -7.13 -11.90
N SER A 44 -1.82 -7.06 -10.80
CA SER A 44 -2.47 -8.20 -10.18
C SER A 44 -3.81 -7.77 -9.64
N ASP A 45 -4.71 -8.74 -9.45
CA ASP A 45 -5.93 -8.50 -8.71
C ASP A 45 -5.59 -7.95 -7.31
N MET A 46 -6.38 -6.99 -6.86
CA MET A 46 -6.30 -6.44 -5.50
C MET A 46 -7.66 -6.48 -4.85
N THR A 47 -7.74 -7.12 -3.69
CA THR A 47 -8.98 -7.23 -2.93
C THR A 47 -8.95 -6.27 -1.75
N PHE A 48 -9.95 -5.40 -1.68
CA PHE A 48 -10.16 -4.42 -0.63
C PHE A 48 -11.36 -4.87 0.21
N SER A 49 -11.17 -5.05 1.51
CA SER A 49 -12.21 -5.50 2.41
C SER A 49 -12.32 -4.56 3.61
N LEU A 50 -13.55 -4.29 4.04
CA LEU A 50 -13.84 -3.59 5.29
C LEU A 50 -14.32 -4.60 6.34
N ASP A 51 -14.12 -4.26 7.61
CA ASP A 51 -14.66 -4.99 8.77
C ASP A 51 -16.20 -5.03 8.78
N SER A 52 -16.87 -4.10 8.10
CA SER A 52 -18.31 -4.14 7.84
C SER A 52 -18.75 -5.29 6.93
N GLY A 53 -17.81 -6.02 6.32
CA GLY A 53 -18.09 -7.13 5.40
C GLY A 53 -18.13 -6.74 3.92
N LEU A 54 -18.05 -5.44 3.59
CA LEU A 54 -17.88 -5.02 2.20
C LEU A 54 -16.57 -5.59 1.65
N ASN A 55 -16.65 -6.20 0.48
CA ASN A 55 -15.50 -6.73 -0.23
C ASN A 55 -15.54 -6.34 -1.71
N TYR A 56 -14.48 -5.72 -2.20
CA TYR A 56 -14.34 -5.32 -3.59
C TYR A 56 -13.01 -5.84 -4.14
N THR A 57 -13.04 -6.48 -5.31
CA THR A 57 -11.81 -6.89 -6.01
C THR A 57 -11.61 -6.04 -7.25
N TYR A 58 -10.57 -5.22 -7.20
CA TYR A 58 -10.05 -4.53 -8.37
C TYR A 58 -9.33 -5.52 -9.27
N ARG A 59 -9.75 -5.55 -10.54
CA ARG A 59 -9.16 -6.40 -11.57
C ARG A 59 -8.63 -5.50 -12.68
N PRO A 60 -7.30 -5.38 -12.86
CA PRO A 60 -6.76 -4.65 -13.99
C PRO A 60 -7.22 -5.31 -15.30
N THR A 61 -7.92 -4.57 -16.17
CA THR A 61 -8.51 -5.08 -17.43
C THR A 61 -7.67 -4.73 -18.66
N SER A 62 -6.73 -3.81 -18.52
CA SER A 62 -5.84 -3.31 -19.59
C SER A 62 -4.52 -2.82 -18.99
N GLU A 63 -3.53 -2.54 -19.84
CA GLU A 63 -2.23 -2.00 -19.40
C GLU A 63 -2.34 -0.65 -18.66
N ASP A 64 -3.41 0.13 -18.92
CA ASP A 64 -3.64 1.46 -18.35
C ASP A 64 -4.43 1.44 -17.03
N THR A 65 -4.86 0.26 -16.57
CA THR A 65 -5.72 0.09 -15.39
C THR A 65 -5.01 -0.69 -14.29
N HIS A 66 -3.72 -0.49 -14.15
CA HIS A 66 -2.98 -1.08 -13.03
C HIS A 66 -3.15 -0.24 -11.78
N ALA A 67 -3.08 -0.87 -10.60
CA ALA A 67 -2.97 -0.11 -9.37
C ALA A 67 -1.60 0.57 -9.29
N ILE A 68 -1.57 1.78 -8.74
CA ILE A 68 -0.37 2.61 -8.69
C ILE A 68 0.25 2.50 -7.29
N ILE A 69 1.58 2.51 -7.21
CA ILE A 69 2.33 2.72 -5.97
C ILE A 69 3.06 4.06 -6.10
N ASP A 70 2.69 5.04 -5.29
CA ASP A 70 3.20 6.40 -5.45
C ASP A 70 3.39 7.11 -4.11
N SER A 71 4.65 7.25 -3.69
CA SER A 71 4.98 7.99 -2.47
C SER A 71 4.72 9.50 -2.56
N GLY A 72 4.48 10.05 -3.76
CA GLY A 72 4.14 11.45 -3.98
C GLY A 72 2.65 11.77 -3.83
N THR A 73 1.79 10.76 -3.86
CA THR A 73 0.34 10.90 -3.62
C THR A 73 0.08 10.90 -2.11
N GLN A 74 -0.56 11.94 -1.57
CA GLN A 74 -0.79 12.08 -0.11
C GLN A 74 -1.84 11.11 0.41
N GLU A 75 -2.72 10.65 -0.46
CA GLU A 75 -3.91 9.88 -0.14
C GLU A 75 -3.73 8.39 -0.45
N LEU A 76 -4.44 7.55 0.30
CA LEU A 76 -4.76 6.20 -0.11
C LEU A 76 -6.00 6.26 -1.00
N VAL A 77 -5.84 6.01 -2.30
CA VAL A 77 -6.96 6.01 -3.25
C VAL A 77 -7.57 4.61 -3.30
N LEU A 78 -8.83 4.51 -2.89
CA LEU A 78 -9.62 3.28 -2.90
C LEU A 78 -10.58 3.24 -4.09
N PRO A 79 -11.05 2.05 -4.49
CA PRO A 79 -12.12 1.91 -5.48
C PRO A 79 -13.37 2.73 -5.13
N SER A 80 -13.95 3.38 -6.14
CA SER A 80 -15.19 4.19 -6.03
C SER A 80 -16.35 3.45 -5.33
N ALA A 81 -16.45 2.14 -5.55
CA ALA A 81 -17.44 1.26 -4.91
C ALA A 81 -17.38 1.24 -3.37
N MET A 82 -16.27 1.64 -2.77
CA MET A 82 -16.09 1.66 -1.31
C MET A 82 -16.56 2.96 -0.65
N ARG A 83 -16.81 4.03 -1.43
CA ARG A 83 -17.03 5.40 -0.93
C ARG A 83 -18.11 5.49 0.15
N ASN A 84 -19.21 4.77 -0.01
CA ASN A 84 -20.37 4.86 0.89
C ASN A 84 -20.27 3.92 2.09
N ALA A 85 -19.32 2.99 2.08
CA ALA A 85 -19.22 1.92 3.08
C ALA A 85 -18.07 2.16 4.08
N ILE A 86 -17.04 2.90 3.69
CA ILE A 86 -15.93 3.22 4.57
C ILE A 86 -16.29 4.38 5.50
N THR A 87 -15.90 4.23 6.76
CA THR A 87 -16.13 5.19 7.84
C THR A 87 -14.82 5.52 8.53
N PRO A 88 -14.75 6.62 9.30
CA PRO A 88 -13.55 6.96 10.08
C PRO A 88 -13.07 5.89 11.06
N THR A 89 -13.92 4.93 11.44
CA THR A 89 -13.59 3.84 12.36
C THR A 89 -13.36 2.50 11.67
N SER A 90 -13.42 2.46 10.33
CA SER A 90 -13.30 1.20 9.59
C SER A 90 -11.89 0.61 9.69
N ILE A 91 -11.82 -0.72 9.62
CA ILE A 91 -10.55 -1.43 9.39
C ILE A 91 -10.50 -1.87 7.93
N LEU A 92 -9.65 -1.22 7.15
CA LEU A 92 -9.40 -1.57 5.76
C LEU A 92 -8.36 -2.69 5.69
N THR A 93 -8.66 -3.73 4.92
CA THR A 93 -7.70 -4.78 4.56
C THR A 93 -7.48 -4.77 3.05
N ILE A 94 -6.23 -4.66 2.61
CA ILE A 94 -5.83 -4.76 1.20
C ILE A 94 -5.06 -6.06 1.01
N LYS A 95 -5.52 -6.91 0.10
CA LYS A 95 -4.85 -8.14 -0.31
C LYS A 95 -4.36 -8.01 -1.74
N MET A 96 -3.15 -8.50 -1.99
CA MET A 96 -2.53 -8.56 -3.30
C MET A 96 -1.70 -9.84 -3.40
N ASP A 97 -1.44 -10.31 -4.62
CA ASP A 97 -0.72 -11.56 -4.83
C ASP A 97 0.69 -11.52 -4.23
N GLY A 98 1.06 -12.59 -3.52
CA GLY A 98 2.37 -12.77 -2.90
C GLY A 98 2.67 -11.92 -1.65
N VAL A 99 1.68 -11.20 -1.09
CA VAL A 99 1.84 -10.37 0.11
C VAL A 99 0.78 -10.71 1.14
N GLU A 100 1.18 -10.86 2.41
CA GLU A 100 0.23 -10.94 3.53
C GLU A 100 -0.74 -9.75 3.53
N PRO A 101 -1.99 -9.91 4.01
CA PRO A 101 -2.96 -8.82 4.02
C PRO A 101 -2.46 -7.58 4.76
N LEU A 102 -2.42 -6.45 4.07
CA LEU A 102 -2.12 -5.15 4.65
C LEU A 102 -3.36 -4.63 5.37
N ARG A 103 -3.23 -4.15 6.60
CA ARG A 103 -4.34 -3.69 7.44
C ARG A 103 -4.13 -2.26 7.87
N PHE A 104 -5.13 -1.43 7.64
CA PHE A 104 -5.13 -0.02 7.96
C PHE A 104 -6.30 0.30 8.87
N ASP A 105 -5.99 0.90 10.01
CA ASP A 105 -6.99 1.53 10.85
C ASP A 105 -7.25 2.93 10.30
N VAL A 106 -8.46 3.16 9.76
CA VAL A 106 -8.82 4.42 9.10
C VAL A 106 -8.67 5.61 10.04
N ALA A 107 -8.90 5.41 11.34
CA ALA A 107 -8.73 6.46 12.33
C ALA A 107 -7.26 6.88 12.47
N LYS A 108 -6.31 5.95 12.28
CA LYS A 108 -4.87 6.20 12.36
C LYS A 108 -4.28 6.82 11.11
N ILE A 109 -4.73 6.40 9.93
CA ILE A 109 -4.28 7.02 8.66
C ILE A 109 -4.93 8.39 8.43
N GLY A 110 -6.07 8.65 9.08
CA GLY A 110 -6.87 9.87 8.91
C GLY A 110 -7.79 9.78 7.71
N PHE A 111 -9.10 9.90 7.94
CA PHE A 111 -10.12 9.76 6.88
C PHE A 111 -9.94 10.75 5.72
N MET A 112 -9.40 11.95 5.99
CA MET A 112 -9.10 12.95 4.95
C MET A 112 -7.99 12.53 3.99
N ASN A 113 -7.19 11.51 4.34
CA ASN A 113 -6.14 10.96 3.49
C ASN A 113 -6.66 9.76 2.68
N ILE A 114 -7.97 9.64 2.50
CA ILE A 114 -8.61 8.60 1.67
C ILE A 114 -9.42 9.27 0.58
N GLU A 115 -9.13 8.88 -0.65
CA GLU A 115 -9.87 9.32 -1.84
C GLU A 115 -10.47 8.12 -2.57
N PHE A 116 -11.45 8.38 -3.45
CA PHE A 116 -12.16 7.32 -4.16
C PHE A 116 -12.23 7.55 -5.67
N TYR A 117 -11.47 6.74 -6.40
CA TYR A 117 -11.41 6.70 -7.86
C TYR A 117 -11.40 5.24 -8.34
N ASP A 118 -11.58 5.02 -9.64
CA ASP A 118 -11.63 3.65 -10.19
C ASP A 118 -10.24 2.98 -10.25
N GLN A 119 -9.16 3.77 -10.29
CA GLN A 119 -7.79 3.26 -10.25
C GLN A 119 -7.24 3.40 -8.83
N PRO A 120 -6.97 2.29 -8.12
CA PRO A 120 -6.40 2.35 -6.79
C PRO A 120 -4.97 2.86 -6.82
N THR A 121 -4.63 3.70 -5.85
CA THR A 121 -3.27 4.22 -5.64
C THR A 121 -2.87 3.99 -4.19
N LEU A 122 -1.83 3.19 -4.01
CA LEU A 122 -1.13 3.02 -2.74
C LEU A 122 -0.24 4.24 -2.52
N GLY A 123 -0.83 5.29 -1.95
CA GLY A 123 -0.13 6.53 -1.62
C GLY A 123 0.56 6.50 -0.27
N PHE A 124 0.91 7.69 0.23
CA PHE A 124 1.71 7.92 1.43
C PHE A 124 1.26 7.16 2.70
N PRO A 125 -0.04 6.94 2.98
CA PRO A 125 -0.47 6.16 4.14
C PRO A 125 0.09 4.72 4.18
N VAL A 126 0.37 4.13 3.02
CA VAL A 126 1.02 2.81 2.94
C VAL A 126 2.46 2.89 3.45
N PHE A 127 3.19 3.95 3.08
CA PHE A 127 4.58 4.21 3.48
C PHE A 127 4.71 4.64 4.95
N TRP A 128 3.64 5.12 5.58
CA TRP A 128 3.58 5.32 7.04
C TRP A 128 3.40 4.04 7.84
N THR A 129 2.75 3.06 7.23
CA THR A 129 2.35 1.83 7.94
C THR A 129 3.36 0.70 7.72
N TYR A 130 3.98 0.65 6.53
CA TYR A 130 4.87 -0.41 6.12
C TYR A 130 6.16 0.15 5.55
N ASP A 131 7.24 -0.60 5.73
CA ASP A 131 8.48 -0.36 5.00
C ASP A 131 8.41 -1.04 3.64
N ILE A 132 8.74 -0.29 2.59
CA ILE A 132 8.55 -0.69 1.20
C ILE A 132 9.90 -0.72 0.50
N LEU A 133 10.20 -1.84 -0.17
CA LEU A 133 11.45 -2.04 -0.89
C LEU A 133 11.19 -2.35 -2.38
N PHE A 134 11.78 -1.54 -3.26
CA PHE A 134 11.70 -1.73 -4.70
C PHE A 134 12.85 -2.61 -5.20
N HIS A 135 12.56 -3.88 -5.49
CA HIS A 135 13.51 -4.83 -6.06
C HIS A 135 13.53 -4.71 -7.59
N MET A 136 14.23 -3.70 -8.08
CA MET A 136 14.24 -3.29 -9.48
C MET A 136 14.72 -4.36 -10.47
N ARG A 137 15.72 -5.15 -10.09
CA ARG A 137 16.28 -6.22 -10.95
C ARG A 137 15.27 -7.33 -11.24
N ASN A 138 14.34 -7.57 -10.30
CA ASN A 138 13.40 -8.68 -10.37
C ASN A 138 11.95 -8.18 -10.59
N SER A 139 11.77 -6.87 -10.76
CA SER A 139 10.46 -6.22 -10.88
C SER A 139 9.50 -6.64 -9.76
N ARG A 140 9.96 -6.58 -8.51
CA ARG A 140 9.17 -6.89 -7.32
C ARG A 140 9.09 -5.70 -6.36
N LEU A 141 7.98 -5.61 -5.64
CA LEU A 141 7.78 -4.71 -4.52
C LEU A 141 7.64 -5.53 -3.24
N GLY A 142 8.52 -5.28 -2.28
CA GLY A 142 8.51 -5.92 -0.97
C GLY A 142 7.83 -5.07 0.08
N PHE A 143 7.03 -5.71 0.92
CA PHE A 143 6.41 -5.10 2.10
C PHE A 143 6.96 -5.74 3.37
N TYR A 144 7.25 -4.92 4.36
CA TYR A 144 7.81 -5.33 5.64
C TYR A 144 7.01 -4.69 6.77
N LYS A 145 6.78 -5.43 7.86
CA LYS A 145 6.20 -4.86 9.08
C LYS A 145 7.24 -3.92 9.69
N ARG A 146 6.84 -2.67 9.88
CA ARG A 146 7.65 -1.70 10.61
C ARG A 146 7.83 -2.15 12.06
N ALA A 147 9.08 -2.19 12.53
CA ALA A 147 9.35 -2.35 13.95
C ALA A 147 8.89 -1.08 14.69
N LEU A 148 7.92 -1.24 15.62
CA LEU A 148 7.46 -0.16 16.51
C LEU A 148 8.41 0.01 17.70
#